data_AF-A0A8T4LEU7-F1
#
_entry.id   AF-A0A8T4LEU7-F1
#
_cell.length_a   1.000
_cell.length_b   1.000
_cell.length_c   1.000
_cell.angle_alpha   90.00
_cell.angle_beta   90.00
_cell.angle_gamma   90.00
#
_symmetry.space_group_name_H-M   'P 1'
#
loop_
_entity.id
_entity.type
_entity.pdbx_description
1 polymer ?
#
loop_
_entity_poly.entity_id
_entity_poly.type
_entity_poly.pdbx_seq_one_letter_code
_entity_poly.pdbx_strand_id
1 'polypeptide(L)' 'MITERKKEYMKKYNKRLEVKAKKATYMREVRAEKKIKDAKDMVRFLLNSGYENMAFDYAKQYAPEMLVTIRSSATRKLK' A
#
# COMPACT_ATOMS: atom_id res chain seq x y z
N MET A 1 -27.58 18.91 -14.52
CA MET A 1 -27.61 19.64 -13.23
C MET A 1 -28.06 18.68 -12.12
N ILE A 2 -27.35 18.58 -10.99
CA ILE A 2 -27.80 17.75 -9.86
C ILE A 2 -28.91 18.53 -9.13
N THR A 3 -30.12 17.98 -9.06
CA THR A 3 -31.24 18.60 -8.36
C THR A 3 -31.02 18.63 -6.85
N GLU A 4 -31.59 19.61 -6.15
CA GLU A 4 -31.47 19.72 -4.68
C GLU A 4 -31.99 18.46 -3.96
N ARG A 5 -33.08 17.86 -4.47
CA ARG A 5 -33.59 16.57 -3.98
C ARG A 5 -32.55 15.45 -4.07
N LYS A 6 -31.78 15.39 -5.16
CA LYS A 6 -30.70 14.41 -5.32
C LYS A 6 -29.55 14.66 -4.34
N LYS A 7 -29.20 15.93 -4.05
CA LYS A 7 -28.20 16.26 -3.03
C LYS A 7 -28.64 15.84 -1.64
N GLU A 8 -29.90 16.11 -1.30
CA GLU A 8 -30.46 15.76 0.01
C GLU A 8 -30.54 14.24 0.21
N TYR A 9 -30.96 13.51 -0.83
CA TYR A 9 -30.92 12.05 -0.85
C TYR A 9 -29.50 11.53 -0.61
N MET A 10 -28.50 12.05 -1.33
CA MET A 10 -27.11 11.62 -1.16
C MET A 10 -26.57 11.94 0.24
N LYS A 11 -26.97 13.06 0.84
CA LYS A 11 -26.63 13.39 2.24
C LYS A 11 -27.23 12.36 3.21
N LYS A 12 -28.51 11.98 3.04
CA LYS A 12 -29.18 10.97 3.90
C LYS A 12 -28.56 9.57 3.69
N TYR A 13 -28.31 9.19 2.44
CA TYR A 13 -27.68 7.91 2.08
C TYR A 13 -26.28 7.77 2.68
N ASN A 14 -25.43 8.79 2.56
CA ASN A 14 -24.08 8.78 3.13
C ASN A 14 -24.06 8.74 4.68
N LYS A 15 -25.15 9.13 5.34
CA LYS A 15 -25.28 9.06 6.80
C LYS A 15 -25.65 7.66 7.31
N ARG A 16 -26.16 6.77 6.45
CA ARG A 16 -26.54 5.40 6.83
C ARG A 16 -25.33 4.64 7.35
N LEU A 17 -25.52 3.89 8.43
CA LEU A 17 -24.44 3.15 9.09
C LEU A 17 -23.80 2.13 8.16
N GLU A 18 -24.60 1.41 7.37
CA GLU A 18 -24.13 0.43 6.38
C GLU A 18 -23.16 1.05 5.34
N VAL A 19 -23.47 2.26 4.86
CA VAL A 19 -22.67 2.97 3.85
C VAL A 19 -21.36 3.46 4.46
N LYS A 20 -21.42 3.98 5.70
CA LYS A 20 -20.21 4.38 6.43
C LYS A 20 -19.31 3.18 6.73
N ALA A 21 -19.87 2.06 7.13
CA ALA A 21 -19.13 0.83 7.40
C ALA A 21 -18.42 0.33 6.14
N LYS A 22 -19.13 0.23 5.01
CA LYS A 22 -18.54 -0.15 3.71
C LYS A 22 -17.43 0.79 3.25
N LYS A 23 -17.61 2.10 3.43
CA LYS A 23 -16.55 3.08 3.11
C LYS A 23 -15.34 2.90 4.04
N ALA A 24 -15.55 2.63 5.32
CA ALA A 24 -14.46 2.43 6.27
C ALA A 24 -13.65 1.16 5.96
N THR A 25 -14.32 0.05 5.59
CA THR A 25 -13.64 -1.19 5.19
C THR A 25 -12.84 -0.96 3.91
N TYR A 26 -13.45 -0.37 2.89
CA TYR A 26 -12.76 -0.02 1.64
C TYR A 26 -11.53 0.86 1.89
N MET A 27 -11.65 1.91 2.72
CA MET A 27 -10.52 2.77 3.04
C MET A 27 -9.43 2.06 3.86
N ARG A 28 -9.76 1.03 4.65
CA ARG A 28 -8.76 0.21 5.34
C ARG A 28 -8.01 -0.68 4.37
N GLU A 29 -8.71 -1.34 3.45
CA GLU A 29 -8.14 -2.19 2.42
C GLU A 29 -7.20 -1.40 1.50
N VAL A 30 -7.68 -0.26 0.96
CA VAL A 30 -6.86 0.61 0.11
C VAL A 30 -5.61 1.12 0.84
N ARG A 31 -5.72 1.44 2.14
CA ARG A 31 -4.54 1.83 2.94
C ARG A 31 -3.59 0.67 3.18
N ALA A 32 -4.09 -0.55 3.36
CA ALA A 32 -3.26 -1.73 3.50
C ALA A 32 -2.50 -2.03 2.20
N GLU A 33 -3.20 -2.00 1.05
CA GLU A 33 -2.60 -2.14 -0.27
C GLU A 33 -1.54 -1.07 -0.53
N LYS A 34 -1.86 0.20 -0.20
CA LYS A 34 -0.90 1.29 -0.32
C LYS A 34 0.33 1.07 0.56
N LYS A 35 0.16 0.64 1.81
CA LYS A 35 1.29 0.35 2.71
C LYS A 35 2.20 -0.75 2.14
N ILE A 36 1.63 -1.82 1.59
CA ILE A 36 2.39 -2.89 0.95
C ILE A 36 3.17 -2.34 -0.25
N LYS A 37 2.53 -1.51 -1.08
CA LYS A 37 3.17 -0.87 -2.23
C LYS A 37 4.32 0.04 -1.80
N ASP A 38 4.06 0.94 -0.84
CA ASP A 38 5.05 1.88 -0.32
C ASP A 38 6.25 1.12 0.29
N ALA A 39 6.01 0.00 0.97
CA ALA A 39 7.07 -0.85 1.50
C ALA A 39 7.95 -1.46 0.39
N LYS A 40 7.34 -1.95 -0.70
CA LYS A 40 8.08 -2.48 -1.85
C LYS A 40 8.90 -1.40 -2.55
N ASP A 41 8.31 -0.22 -2.73
CA ASP A 41 8.99 0.91 -3.37
C ASP A 41 10.16 1.39 -2.52
N MET A 42 10.05 1.37 -1.18
CA MET A 42 11.16 1.64 -0.28
C MET A 42 12.30 0.61 -0.41
N VAL A 43 11.98 -0.69 -0.44
CA VAL A 43 13.00 -1.73 -0.66
C VAL A 43 13.75 -1.51 -1.98
N ARG A 44 13.01 -1.21 -3.06
CA ARG A 44 13.62 -0.92 -4.37
C ARG A 44 14.50 0.32 -4.33
N PHE A 45 14.05 1.38 -3.66
CA PHE A 45 14.84 2.59 -3.47
C PHE A 45 16.16 2.27 -2.76
N LEU A 46 16.10 1.56 -1.64
CA LEU A 46 17.29 1.18 -0.86
C LEU A 46 18.28 0.32 -1.68
N LEU A 47 17.77 -0.64 -2.47
CA LEU A 47 18.59 -1.44 -3.38
C LEU A 47 19.26 -0.58 -4.46
N ASN A 48 18.51 0.32 -5.09
CA ASN A 48 19.04 1.20 -6.14
C ASN A 48 20.09 2.17 -5.60
N SER A 49 19.95 2.59 -4.34
CA SER A 49 20.93 3.45 -3.65
C SER A 49 22.11 2.67 -3.07
N GLY A 50 22.16 1.34 -3.21
CA GLY A 50 23.27 0.50 -2.75
C GLY A 50 23.22 0.08 -1.27
N TYR A 51 22.14 0.41 -0.55
CA TYR A 51 21.96 0.06 0.86
C TYR A 51 21.35 -1.34 1.02
N GLU A 52 22.07 -2.37 0.57
CA GLU A 52 21.54 -3.76 0.51
C GLU A 52 21.17 -4.33 1.88
N ASN A 53 21.96 -4.07 2.92
CA ASN A 53 21.67 -4.53 4.28
C ASN A 53 20.39 -3.87 4.84
N MET A 54 20.23 -2.56 4.64
CA MET A 54 19.03 -1.85 5.06
C MET A 54 17.79 -2.28 4.25
N ALA A 55 17.96 -2.53 2.95
CA ALA A 55 16.90 -3.08 2.11
C ALA A 55 16.45 -4.47 2.62
N PHE A 56 17.39 -5.30 3.05
CA PHE A 56 17.12 -6.64 3.61
C PHE A 56 16.35 -6.55 4.93
N ASP A 57 16.81 -5.72 5.88
CA ASP A 57 16.14 -5.56 7.17
C ASP A 57 14.73 -4.96 7.01
N TYR A 58 14.58 -3.97 6.12
CA TYR A 58 13.29 -3.36 5.84
C TYR A 58 12.34 -4.34 5.14
N ALA A 59 12.82 -5.10 4.16
CA ALA A 59 12.02 -6.13 3.49
C ALA A 59 11.58 -7.22 4.48
N LYS A 60 12.45 -7.67 5.39
CA LYS A 60 12.11 -8.67 6.40
C LYS A 60 10.95 -8.24 7.30
N GLN A 61 10.85 -6.94 7.59
CA GLN A 61 9.79 -6.39 8.45
C GLN A 61 8.49 -6.08 7.70
N TYR A 62 8.58 -5.51 6.48
CA TYR A 62 7.42 -4.90 5.82
C TYR A 62 7.07 -5.45 4.44
N ALA A 63 7.99 -6.17 3.77
CA ALA A 63 7.78 -6.74 2.45
C ALA A 63 8.59 -8.04 2.25
N PRO A 64 8.32 -9.10 3.05
CA PRO A 64 9.14 -10.33 3.07
C PRO A 64 9.21 -11.05 1.71
N GLU A 65 8.21 -10.86 0.85
CA GLU A 65 8.22 -11.36 -0.53
C GLU A 65 9.36 -10.78 -1.39
N MET A 66 9.88 -9.60 -1.03
CA MET A 66 10.99 -8.95 -1.73
C MET A 66 12.36 -9.52 -1.35
N LEU A 67 12.45 -10.39 -0.33
CA LEU A 67 13.72 -11.00 0.09
C LEU A 67 14.36 -11.86 -1.01
N VAL A 68 13.55 -12.52 -1.85
CA VAL A 68 14.04 -13.32 -2.99
C VAL A 68 14.71 -12.42 -4.05
N THR A 69 14.15 -11.24 -4.29
CA THR A 69 14.74 -10.25 -5.21
C THR A 69 16.04 -9.66 -4.67
N ILE A 70 16.16 -9.44 -3.36
CA ILE A 70 17.42 -8.97 -2.73
C ILE A 70 18.50 -10.04 -2.84
N ARG A 71 18.18 -11.30 -2.53
CA ARG A 71 19.13 -12.41 -2.60
C ARG A 71 19.68 -12.64 -4.01
N SER A 72 18.81 -12.56 -5.02
CA SER A 72 19.19 -12.74 -6.43
C SER A 72 20.04 -11.58 -6.96
N SER A 73 19.79 -10.34 -6.51
CA SER A 73 20.63 -9.18 -6.87
C SER A 73 22.02 -9.23 -6.24
N ALA A 74 22.13 -9.65 -4.98
CA ALA A 74 23.43 -9.87 -4.32
C ALA A 74 24.26 -10.94 -5.05
N THR A 75 23.65 -12.06 -5.46
CA THR A 75 24.36 -13.10 -6.22
C THR A 75 24.82 -12.64 -7.61
N ARG A 76 24.13 -11.67 -8.23
CA ARG A 76 24.50 -11.13 -9.54
C ARG A 76 25.72 -10.21 -9.46
N LYS A 77 25.93 -9.52 -8.35
CA LYS A 77 27.11 -8.65 -8.14
C LYS A 77 28.40 -9.40 -7.84
N LEU A 78 28.31 -10.70 -7.52
CA LEU A 78 29.47 -11.56 -7.20
C LEU A 78 30.02 -12.33 -8.41
N LYS A 79 29.44 -12.13 -9.60
CA LYS A 79 29.95 -12.63 -10.89
C LYS A 79 30.50 -11.48 -11.71
#